data_AF-A0A9D9Q2T5-F1
#
_entry.id   AF-A0A9D9Q2T5-F1
#
_cell.length_a   1.000
_cell.length_b   1.000
_cell.length_c   1.000
_cell.angle_alpha   90.00
_cell.angle_beta   90.00
_cell.angle_gamma   90.00
#
_symmetry.space_group_name_H-M   'P 1'
#
loop_
_entity.id
_entity.type
_entity.pdbx_description
1 polymer ?
#
loop_
_entity_poly.entity_id
_entity_poly.type
_entity_poly.pdbx_seq_one_letter_code
_entity_poly.pdbx_strand_id
1 'polypeptide(L)'
;MSIGERIKKVRKELNLTQQVFSNKISTTQNTIARYEAGTRTPPNSTLNLICRTFRVNEEWLRAGVGEMFLPQEDSNLLDDPSLDELDKEILRIYISLPKELRDSLKEITKRFAALYNEKNNPSPTVEGVTRDSITNEELELIRQSRIQKNINIDNNSGTINF
;
A
#
# COMPACT_ATOMS: atom_id res chain seq x y z
N MET A 1 -24.58 4.07 16.24
CA MET A 1 -24.41 5.45 15.74
C MET A 1 -25.60 5.80 14.84
N SER A 2 -26.27 6.92 15.08
CA SER A 2 -27.36 7.44 14.26
C SER A 2 -26.83 8.14 13.01
N ILE A 3 -27.73 8.45 12.06
CA ILE A 3 -27.37 9.21 10.87
C ILE A 3 -26.90 10.63 11.22
N GLY A 4 -27.51 11.24 12.25
CA GLY A 4 -27.11 12.55 12.76
C GLY A 4 -25.70 12.56 13.31
N GLU A 5 -25.34 11.54 14.08
CA GLU A 5 -23.98 11.37 14.61
C GLU A 5 -22.94 11.18 13.49
N ARG A 6 -23.30 10.45 12.42
CA ARG A 6 -22.44 10.30 11.24
C ARG A 6 -22.24 11.61 10.49
N ILE A 7 -23.29 12.40 10.30
CA ILE A 7 -23.19 13.75 9.69
C ILE A 7 -22.28 14.64 10.53
N LYS A 8 -22.45 14.63 11.86
CA LYS A 8 -21.60 15.38 12.78
C LYS A 8 -20.13 14.94 12.67
N LYS A 9 -19.89 13.63 12.56
CA LYS A 9 -18.54 13.07 12.41
C LYS A 9 -17.88 13.53 11.12
N VAL A 10 -18.56 13.43 9.97
CA VAL A 10 -18.07 13.96 8.68
C VAL A 10 -17.67 15.43 8.80
N ARG A 11 -18.57 16.26 9.35
CA ARG A 11 -18.29 17.70 9.48
C ARG A 11 -17.07 17.97 10.34
N LYS A 12 -16.92 17.24 11.45
CA LYS A 12 -15.81 17.40 12.39
C LYS A 12 -14.49 16.93 11.80
N GLU A 13 -14.49 15.83 11.06
CA GLU A 13 -13.31 15.31 10.36
C GLU A 13 -12.78 16.33 9.32
N LEU A 14 -13.69 17.04 8.66
CA LEU A 14 -13.37 18.11 7.71
C LEU A 14 -13.04 19.45 8.40
N ASN A 15 -13.02 19.51 9.73
CA ASN A 15 -12.80 20.73 10.52
C ASN A 15 -13.74 21.90 10.17
N LEU A 16 -14.99 21.61 9.79
CA LEU A 16 -15.96 22.63 9.39
C LEU A 16 -16.89 23.04 10.54
N THR A 17 -17.24 24.32 10.59
CA THR A 17 -18.35 24.80 11.42
C THR A 17 -19.68 24.34 10.83
N GLN A 18 -20.75 24.29 11.64
CA GLN A 18 -22.08 23.95 11.13
C GLN A 18 -22.55 24.93 10.04
N GLN A 19 -22.17 26.22 10.16
CA GLN A 19 -22.47 27.24 9.16
C GLN A 19 -21.76 26.98 7.82
N VAL A 20 -20.45 26.67 7.85
CA VAL A 20 -19.71 26.39 6.62
C VAL A 20 -20.21 25.10 5.97
N PHE A 21 -20.52 24.08 6.78
CA PHE A 21 -21.10 22.83 6.29
C PHE A 21 -22.45 23.07 5.63
N SER A 22 -23.35 23.83 6.29
CA SER A 22 -24.69 24.12 5.74
C SER A 22 -24.63 24.90 4.44
N ASN A 23 -23.72 25.88 4.34
CA ASN A 23 -23.54 26.69 3.13
C ASN A 23 -23.14 25.82 1.93
N LYS A 24 -22.26 24.83 2.12
CA LYS A 24 -21.78 23.94 1.06
C LYS A 24 -22.86 23.01 0.49
N ILE A 25 -23.93 22.76 1.24
CA ILE A 25 -25.07 21.93 0.81
C ILE A 25 -26.37 22.73 0.74
N SER A 26 -26.26 24.06 0.57
CA SER A 26 -27.38 24.98 0.34
C SER A 26 -28.53 24.83 1.35
N THR A 27 -28.21 24.77 2.63
CA THR A 27 -29.20 24.71 3.72
C THR A 27 -28.84 25.66 4.86
N THR A 28 -29.64 25.67 5.93
CA THR A 28 -29.41 26.52 7.11
C THR A 28 -28.59 25.81 8.18
N GLN A 29 -27.83 26.57 8.97
CA GLN A 29 -27.10 26.04 10.12
C GLN A 29 -28.03 25.30 11.10
N ASN A 30 -29.21 25.87 11.37
CA ASN A 30 -30.19 25.26 12.27
C ASN A 30 -30.68 23.90 11.77
N THR A 31 -30.86 23.74 10.45
CA THR A 31 -31.20 22.44 9.84
C THR A 31 -30.11 21.40 10.14
N ILE A 32 -28.83 21.75 9.96
CA ILE A 32 -27.71 20.85 10.28
C ILE A 32 -27.68 20.52 11.77
N ALA A 33 -27.84 21.50 12.65
CA ALA A 33 -27.89 21.26 14.10
C ALA A 33 -28.99 20.27 14.49
N ARG A 34 -30.18 20.39 13.88
CA ARG A 34 -31.30 19.45 14.11
C ARG A 34 -31.02 18.05 13.58
N TYR A 35 -30.35 17.92 12.44
CA TYR A 35 -29.89 16.62 11.93
C TYR A 35 -28.88 15.99 12.86
N GLU A 36 -27.84 16.73 13.28
CA GLU A 36 -26.79 16.24 14.17
C GLU A 36 -27.29 15.85 15.56
N ALA A 37 -28.33 16.54 16.05
CA ALA A 37 -29.00 16.21 17.31
C ALA A 37 -30.01 15.06 17.18
N GLY A 38 -30.27 14.56 15.96
CA GLY A 38 -31.27 13.51 15.72
C GLY A 38 -32.73 13.97 15.87
N THR A 39 -32.98 15.27 16.06
CA THR A 39 -34.34 15.84 16.22
C THR A 39 -35.06 16.06 14.90
N ARG A 40 -34.38 15.81 13.77
CA ARG A 40 -34.95 15.81 12.42
C ARG A 40 -34.22 14.78 11.57
N THR A 41 -34.98 14.02 10.78
CA THR A 41 -34.40 13.09 9.81
C THR A 41 -34.03 13.84 8.52
N PRO A 42 -32.79 13.71 8.00
CA PRO A 42 -32.43 14.26 6.71
C PRO A 42 -33.16 13.54 5.57
N PRO A 43 -33.69 14.25 4.57
CA PRO A 43 -34.24 13.61 3.38
C PRO A 43 -33.12 12.98 2.54
N ASN A 44 -33.48 11.98 1.72
CA ASN A 44 -32.51 11.31 0.84
C ASN A 44 -31.75 12.28 -0.08
N SER A 45 -32.41 13.34 -0.55
CA SER A 45 -31.77 14.40 -1.34
C SER A 45 -30.62 15.08 -0.61
N THR A 46 -30.79 15.38 0.69
CA THR A 46 -29.72 15.96 1.52
C THR A 46 -28.58 14.97 1.73
N LEU A 47 -28.88 13.69 1.98
CA LEU A 47 -27.85 12.66 2.14
C LEU A 47 -27.01 12.51 0.87
N ASN A 48 -27.66 12.43 -0.29
CA ASN A 48 -26.99 12.35 -1.58
C ASN A 48 -26.11 13.58 -1.84
N LEU A 49 -26.60 14.77 -1.47
CA LEU A 49 -25.84 16.01 -1.59
C LEU A 49 -24.61 16.00 -0.69
N ILE A 50 -24.74 15.55 0.56
CA ILE A 50 -23.60 15.37 1.48
C ILE A 50 -22.55 14.43 0.87
N CYS A 51 -22.98 13.28 0.35
CA CYS A 51 -22.07 12.32 -0.30
C CYS A 51 -21.30 12.95 -1.46
N ARG A 52 -21.99 13.69 -2.35
CA ARG A 52 -21.36 14.33 -3.51
C ARG A 52 -20.44 15.49 -3.13
N THR A 53 -20.88 16.37 -2.23
CA THR A 53 -20.15 17.58 -1.86
C THR A 53 -18.89 17.29 -1.06
N PHE A 54 -18.93 16.26 -0.21
CA PHE A 54 -17.85 15.95 0.73
C PHE A 54 -17.16 14.62 0.45
N ARG A 55 -17.48 13.97 -0.67
CA ARG A 55 -16.97 12.64 -1.06
C ARG A 55 -17.14 11.59 0.04
N VAL A 56 -18.30 11.61 0.70
CA VAL A 56 -18.62 10.64 1.76
C VAL A 56 -19.18 9.38 1.12
N ASN A 57 -18.76 8.22 1.62
CA ASN A 57 -19.32 6.93 1.23
C ASN A 57 -20.78 6.83 1.71
N GLU A 58 -21.70 6.57 0.78
CA GLU A 58 -23.13 6.51 1.08
C GLU A 58 -23.50 5.33 1.99
N GLU A 59 -22.86 4.17 1.80
CA GLU A 59 -23.08 3.00 2.65
C GLU A 59 -22.63 3.27 4.08
N TRP A 60 -21.49 3.97 4.23
CA TRP A 60 -21.05 4.43 5.54
C TRP A 60 -22.02 5.45 6.12
N LEU A 61 -22.47 6.44 5.36
CA LEU A 61 -23.37 7.49 5.87
C LEU A 61 -24.74 6.94 6.29
N ARG A 62 -25.24 5.91 5.61
CA ARG A 62 -26.56 5.32 5.89
C ARG A 62 -26.50 4.19 6.90
N ALA A 63 -25.62 3.22 6.70
CA ALA A 63 -25.53 1.98 7.48
C ALA A 63 -24.36 1.97 8.47
N GLY A 64 -23.36 2.84 8.28
CA GLY A 64 -22.14 2.84 9.10
C GLY A 64 -21.13 1.77 8.71
N VAL A 65 -21.26 1.21 7.50
CA VAL A 65 -20.40 0.14 6.98
C VAL A 65 -19.37 0.73 6.01
N GLY A 66 -18.13 0.24 6.09
CA GLY A 66 -17.02 0.67 5.24
C GLY A 66 -16.29 1.93 5.73
N GLU A 67 -15.53 2.56 4.84
CA GLU A 67 -14.78 3.79 5.10
C GLU A 67 -15.65 5.04 5.00
N MET A 68 -15.34 6.08 5.78
CA MET A 68 -16.13 7.32 5.82
C MET A 68 -16.09 8.10 4.50
N PHE A 69 -14.89 8.26 3.94
CA PHE A 69 -14.69 8.97 2.70
C PHE A 69 -14.42 7.99 1.57
N LEU A 70 -14.85 8.37 0.37
CA LEU A 70 -14.42 7.72 -0.85
C LEU A 70 -12.91 8.01 -1.05
N PRO A 71 -12.15 7.07 -1.63
CA PRO A 71 -10.75 7.27 -1.92
C PRO A 71 -10.54 8.57 -2.69
N GLN A 72 -9.52 9.33 -2.31
CA GLN A 72 -9.20 10.55 -3.04
C GLN A 72 -8.79 10.16 -4.47
N GLU A 73 -9.55 10.56 -5.49
CA GLU A 73 -9.02 10.64 -6.84
C GLU A 73 -7.94 11.71 -6.78
N ASP A 74 -6.71 11.27 -6.51
CA ASP A 74 -5.55 12.10 -6.73
C ASP A 74 -5.42 12.26 -8.24
N SER A 75 -6.17 13.23 -8.80
CA SER A 75 -6.13 13.57 -10.23
C SER A 75 -4.69 13.85 -10.66
N ASN A 76 -3.86 14.37 -9.75
CA ASN A 76 -2.46 14.65 -10.05
C ASN A 76 -1.58 13.40 -10.23
N LEU A 77 -1.98 12.22 -9.74
CA LEU A 77 -1.15 11.01 -9.85
C LEU A 77 -1.38 10.28 -11.19
N LEU A 78 -2.57 10.41 -11.78
CA LEU A 78 -2.94 9.77 -13.06
C LEU A 78 -2.61 10.64 -14.28
N ASP A 79 -2.35 11.93 -14.06
CA ASP A 79 -2.01 12.90 -15.10
C ASP A 79 -0.50 12.93 -15.44
N ASP A 80 0.30 12.04 -14.83
CA ASP A 80 1.72 11.91 -15.19
C ASP A 80 1.84 11.34 -16.63
N PRO A 81 2.46 12.10 -17.56
CA PRO A 81 2.56 11.70 -18.96
C PRO A 81 3.46 10.48 -19.20
N SER A 82 4.22 10.03 -18.19
CA SER A 82 5.03 8.82 -18.25
C SER A 82 4.24 7.52 -17.98
N LEU A 83 3.01 7.62 -17.45
CA LEU A 83 2.19 6.46 -17.13
C LEU A 83 1.39 5.99 -18.34
N ASP A 84 1.47 4.70 -18.63
CA ASP A 84 0.61 4.07 -19.63
C ASP A 84 -0.79 3.74 -19.06
N GLU A 85 -1.66 3.18 -19.90
CA GLU A 85 -3.03 2.87 -19.47
C GLU A 85 -3.09 1.77 -18.41
N LEU A 86 -2.14 0.82 -18.42
CA LEU A 86 -2.06 -0.23 -17.43
C LEU A 86 -1.57 0.33 -16.09
N ASP A 87 -0.57 1.20 -16.09
CA ASP A 87 -0.09 1.89 -14.89
C ASP A 87 -1.23 2.64 -14.20
N LYS A 88 -2.00 3.40 -14.98
CA LYS A 88 -3.17 4.14 -14.48
C LYS A 88 -4.23 3.20 -13.92
N GLU A 89 -4.48 2.07 -14.57
CA GLU A 89 -5.44 1.07 -14.10
C GLU A 89 -5.00 0.44 -12.76
N ILE A 90 -3.72 0.05 -12.66
CA ILE A 90 -3.14 -0.49 -11.42
C ILE A 90 -3.27 0.52 -10.28
N LEU A 91 -2.95 1.79 -10.52
CA LEU A 91 -3.06 2.86 -9.52
C LEU A 91 -4.50 3.09 -9.07
N ARG A 92 -5.46 3.16 -10.01
CA ARG A 92 -6.89 3.30 -9.68
C ARG A 92 -7.38 2.14 -8.79
N ILE A 93 -7.00 0.91 -9.13
CA ILE A 93 -7.34 -0.27 -8.33
C ILE A 93 -6.70 -0.14 -6.95
N TYR A 94 -5.41 0.14 -6.87
CA TYR A 94 -4.68 0.24 -5.60
C TYR A 94 -5.29 1.28 -4.64
N ILE A 95 -5.60 2.48 -5.14
CA ILE A 95 -6.22 3.56 -4.36
C ILE A 95 -7.59 3.12 -3.80
N SER A 96 -8.33 2.31 -4.57
CA SER A 96 -9.66 1.82 -4.22
C SER A 96 -9.66 0.60 -3.30
N LEU A 97 -8.51 -0.04 -3.05
CA LEU A 97 -8.44 -1.26 -2.21
C LEU A 97 -8.61 -0.95 -0.71
N PRO A 98 -9.26 -1.85 0.06
CA PRO A 98 -9.22 -1.87 1.52
C PRO A 98 -7.80 -1.89 2.08
N LYS A 99 -7.62 -1.38 3.30
CA LYS A 99 -6.30 -1.25 3.94
C LYS A 99 -5.58 -2.61 4.04
N GLU A 100 -6.30 -3.65 4.40
CA GLU A 100 -5.80 -5.02 4.59
C GLU A 100 -5.20 -5.57 3.29
N LEU A 101 -5.86 -5.30 2.16
CA LEU A 101 -5.40 -5.73 0.84
C LEU A 101 -4.22 -4.90 0.37
N ARG A 102 -4.20 -3.59 0.62
CA ARG A 102 -3.03 -2.75 0.32
C ARG A 102 -1.80 -3.19 1.11
N ASP A 103 -1.96 -3.53 2.39
CA ASP A 103 -0.85 -4.01 3.22
C ASP A 103 -0.31 -5.35 2.73
N SER A 104 -1.20 -6.27 2.34
CA SER A 104 -0.81 -7.53 1.70
C SER A 104 -0.05 -7.31 0.39
N LEU A 105 -0.53 -6.40 -0.46
CA LEU A 105 0.11 -6.07 -1.74
C LEU A 105 1.49 -5.43 -1.53
N LYS A 106 1.65 -4.52 -0.57
CA LYS A 106 2.96 -3.92 -0.22
C LYS A 106 3.97 -4.99 0.19
N GLU A 107 3.55 -5.99 0.95
CA GLU A 107 4.43 -7.08 1.37
C GLU A 107 4.90 -7.91 0.17
N ILE A 108 4.00 -8.20 -0.76
CA ILE A 108 4.32 -8.87 -2.02
C ILE A 108 5.32 -8.01 -2.83
N THR A 109 5.04 -6.71 -3.00
CA THR A 109 5.92 -5.80 -3.74
C THR A 109 7.33 -5.71 -3.14
N LYS A 110 7.46 -5.68 -1.80
CA LYS A 110 8.76 -5.69 -1.12
C LYS A 110 9.57 -6.94 -1.42
N ARG A 111 8.92 -8.11 -1.40
CA ARG A 111 9.56 -9.39 -1.72
C ARG A 111 10.05 -9.42 -3.16
N PHE A 112 9.21 -8.98 -4.10
CA PHE A 112 9.61 -8.87 -5.51
C PHE A 112 10.77 -7.89 -5.71
N ALA A 113 10.76 -6.74 -5.04
CA ALA A 113 11.84 -5.76 -5.14
C ALA A 113 13.17 -6.32 -4.61
N ALA A 114 13.15 -7.07 -3.51
CA ALA A 114 14.34 -7.74 -2.97
C ALA A 114 14.93 -8.74 -3.98
N LEU A 115 14.08 -9.59 -4.57
CA LEU A 115 14.49 -10.58 -5.58
C LEU A 115 15.01 -9.93 -6.87
N TYR A 116 14.41 -8.81 -7.29
CA TYR A 116 14.86 -8.07 -8.47
C TYR A 116 16.23 -7.41 -8.24
N ASN A 117 16.44 -6.81 -7.06
CA ASN A 117 17.70 -6.16 -6.71
C ASN A 117 18.84 -7.18 -6.57
N GLU A 118 18.61 -8.35 -5.97
CA GLU A 118 19.62 -9.42 -5.88
C GLU A 118 20.05 -9.94 -7.26
N LYS A 119 19.14 -9.97 -8.23
CA LYS A 119 19.41 -10.49 -9.58
C LYS A 119 20.04 -9.45 -10.53
N ASN A 120 19.72 -8.16 -10.35
CA ASN A 120 20.10 -7.10 -11.28
C ASN A 120 21.11 -6.08 -10.72
N ASN A 121 21.46 -6.16 -9.43
CA ASN A 121 22.53 -5.36 -8.84
C ASN A 121 23.15 -6.10 -7.64
N PRO A 122 24.10 -7.04 -7.84
CA PRO A 122 24.76 -7.69 -6.72
C PRO A 122 25.45 -6.60 -5.88
N SER A 123 25.18 -6.57 -4.57
CA SER A 123 25.85 -5.64 -3.64
C SER A 123 27.35 -5.56 -3.95
N PRO A 124 27.98 -4.38 -3.88
CA PRO A 124 29.43 -4.28 -3.99
C PRO A 124 30.02 -5.05 -2.81
N THR A 125 30.54 -6.25 -3.08
CA THR A 125 31.31 -7.00 -2.10
C THR A 125 32.50 -6.14 -1.69
N VAL A 126 32.64 -6.01 -0.38
CA VAL A 126 33.80 -5.51 0.39
C VAL A 126 35.09 -5.58 -0.44
N GLU A 127 35.79 -4.46 -0.55
CA GLU A 127 37.06 -4.31 -1.29
C GLU A 127 38.00 -5.50 -1.07
N GLY A 128 38.44 -6.10 -2.17
CA GLY A 128 39.55 -7.05 -2.19
C GLY A 128 39.28 -8.30 -3.03
N VAL A 129 39.78 -8.29 -4.27
CA VAL A 129 39.80 -9.37 -5.28
C VAL A 129 38.52 -9.48 -6.12
N THR A 130 38.49 -8.73 -7.22
CA THR A 130 37.50 -8.89 -8.29
C THR A 130 37.65 -10.26 -8.96
N ARG A 131 36.52 -10.90 -9.24
CA ARG A 131 36.40 -12.25 -9.82
C ARG A 131 36.91 -12.38 -11.27
N ASP A 132 37.41 -11.31 -11.87
CA ASP A 132 37.53 -11.19 -13.33
C ASP A 132 38.93 -11.47 -13.89
N SER A 133 39.86 -12.00 -13.09
CA SER A 133 41.22 -12.30 -13.58
C SER A 133 41.60 -13.77 -13.54
N ILE A 134 40.67 -14.68 -13.24
CA ILE A 134 40.99 -16.12 -13.21
C ILE A 134 40.77 -16.69 -14.60
N THR A 135 41.86 -16.97 -15.30
CA THR A 135 41.84 -17.63 -16.61
C THR A 135 41.25 -19.04 -16.49
N ASN A 136 40.72 -19.58 -17.60
CA ASN A 136 40.13 -20.92 -17.63
C ASN A 136 41.10 -22.02 -17.13
N GLU A 137 42.40 -21.76 -17.23
CA GLU A 137 43.47 -22.65 -16.75
C GLU A 137 43.60 -22.62 -15.22
N GLU A 138 43.45 -21.45 -14.59
CA GLU A 138 43.45 -21.30 -13.14
C GLU A 138 42.18 -21.85 -12.48
N LEU A 139 41.01 -21.76 -13.16
CA LEU A 139 39.78 -22.42 -12.71
C LEU A 139 39.91 -23.95 -12.69
N GLU A 140 40.65 -24.50 -13.65
CA GLU A 140 40.85 -25.94 -13.73
C GLU A 140 41.83 -26.44 -12.64
N LEU A 141 42.87 -25.67 -12.33
CA LEU A 141 43.74 -25.94 -11.17
C LEU A 141 42.97 -25.90 -9.83
N ILE A 142 41.99 -24.99 -9.70
CA ILE A 142 41.13 -24.91 -8.51
C ILE A 142 40.17 -26.11 -8.44
N ARG A 143 39.66 -26.61 -9.56
CA ARG A 143 38.86 -27.84 -9.60
C ARG A 143 39.67 -29.07 -9.23
N GLN A 144 40.86 -29.24 -9.80
CA GLN A 144 41.75 -30.37 -9.54
C GLN A 144 42.20 -30.40 -8.07
N SER A 145 42.51 -29.24 -7.47
CA SER A 145 42.89 -29.16 -6.05
C SER A 145 41.73 -29.45 -5.07
N ARG A 146 40.49 -29.15 -5.42
CA ARG A 146 39.30 -29.51 -4.62
C ARG A 146 38.96 -30.99 -4.68
N ILE A 147 39.18 -31.63 -5.83
CA ILE A 147 39.02 -33.09 -5.98
C ILE A 147 40.07 -33.83 -5.13
N GLN A 148 41.32 -33.37 -5.10
CA GLN A 148 42.36 -33.97 -4.25
C GLN A 148 42.10 -33.78 -2.74
N LYS A 149 41.48 -32.66 -2.34
CA LYS A 149 41.10 -32.40 -0.94
C LYS A 149 39.94 -33.30 -0.47
N ASN A 150 38.96 -33.59 -1.32
CA ASN A 150 37.86 -34.49 -0.96
C ASN A 150 38.30 -35.97 -0.92
N ILE A 151 39.25 -36.39 -1.76
CA ILE A 151 39.81 -37.76 -1.69
C ILE A 151 40.63 -37.99 -0.40
N ASN A 152 41.22 -36.93 0.18
CA ASN A 152 41.97 -37.02 1.44
C ASN A 152 41.10 -36.93 2.71
N ILE A 153 39.82 -36.56 2.61
CA ILE A 153 38.90 -36.56 3.75
C ILE A 153 38.32 -37.97 3.96
N ASP A 154 38.15 -38.75 2.89
CA ASP A 154 37.59 -40.11 2.99
C ASP A 154 38.61 -41.16 3.47
N ASN A 155 39.92 -40.87 3.40
CA ASN A 155 40.98 -41.81 3.81
C ASN A 155 41.47 -41.67 5.27
N ASN A 156 40.89 -40.77 6.09
CA ASN A 156 41.24 -40.65 7.51
C ASN A 156 40.10 -41.06 8.48
N SER A 157 39.10 -41.80 7.99
CA SER A 157 38.12 -42.48 8.84
C SER A 157 38.52 -43.93 9.07
N GLY A 158 39.66 -44.13 9.73
CA GLY A 158 40.18 -45.47 10.03
C GLY A 158 40.98 -45.56 11.32
N THR A 159 40.29 -45.76 12.46
CA THR A 159 40.79 -46.29 13.76
C THR A 159 41.93 -45.48 14.43
N ILE A 160 42.09 -45.39 15.75
CA ILE A 160 42.39 -46.46 16.73
C ILE A 160 41.97 -45.97 18.14
N ASN A 161 41.44 -46.91 18.92
CA ASN A 161 41.33 -46.89 20.38
C ASN A 161 42.64 -46.48 21.11
N PHE A 162 42.53 -45.87 22.28
CA PHE A 162 43.11 -46.37 23.54
C PHE A 162 42.37 -45.73 24.72
#